data_AF-A0A2E4W6V2-F1
#
_entry.id   AF-A0A2E4W6V2-F1
#
_cell.length_a   1.000
_cell.length_b   1.000
_cell.length_c   1.000
_cell.angle_alpha   90.00
_cell.angle_beta   90.00
_cell.angle_gamma   90.00
#
_symmetry.space_group_name_H-M   'P 1'
#
loop_
_entity.id
_entity.type
_entity.pdbx_description
1 polymer ?
#
loop_
_entity_poly.entity_id
_entity_poly.type
_entity_poly.pdbx_seq_one_letter_code
_entity_poly.pdbx_strand_id
1 'polypeptide(L)' 'MQKLTKEQAIVITGYTGILTGNVFGDFHADLEKRLGRPVWTHEMPHLKETISDLYKDDFLSMCWSENE' A
#
# COMPACT_ATOMS: atom_id res chain seq x y z
N MET A 1 0.62 10.75 -19.79
CA MET A 1 0.57 10.24 -18.40
C MET A 1 1.98 9.88 -17.97
N GLN A 2 2.41 10.31 -16.78
CA GLN A 2 3.67 9.85 -16.19
C GLN A 2 3.46 8.52 -15.47
N LYS A 3 4.47 7.65 -15.45
CA LYS A 3 4.43 6.40 -14.71
C LYS A 3 4.60 6.70 -13.21
N LEU A 4 3.94 5.89 -12.38
CA LEU A 4 4.16 5.91 -10.93
C LEU A 4 5.59 5.49 -10.61
N THR A 5 6.14 6.06 -9.55
CA THR A 5 7.30 5.50 -8.86
C THR A 5 6.94 4.16 -8.22
N LYS A 6 7.96 3.39 -7.84
CA LYS A 6 7.77 2.09 -7.20
C LYS A 6 7.08 2.24 -5.85
N GLU A 7 7.48 3.26 -5.10
CA GLU A 7 6.96 3.62 -3.78
C GLU A 7 5.47 4.00 -3.86
N GLN A 8 5.11 4.84 -4.83
CA GLN A 8 3.70 5.21 -5.09
C GLN A 8 2.85 3.98 -5.41
N ALA A 9 3.35 3.06 -6.23
CA ALA A 9 2.64 1.84 -6.60
C ALA A 9 2.41 0.90 -5.40
N ILE A 10 3.39 0.80 -4.48
CA ILE A 10 3.27 0.05 -3.23
C ILE A 10 2.17 0.66 -2.35
N VAL A 11 2.20 1.97 -2.14
CA VAL A 11 1.22 2.67 -1.29
C VAL A 11 -0.20 2.54 -1.84
N ILE A 12 -0.38 2.71 -3.16
CA ILE A 12 -1.70 2.53 -3.80
C ILE A 12 -2.18 1.09 -3.66
N THR A 13 -1.28 0.10 -3.83
CA THR A 13 -1.62 -1.32 -3.65
C THR A 13 -2.08 -1.60 -2.22
N GLY A 14 -1.35 -1.11 -1.23
CA GLY A 14 -1.69 -1.28 0.18
C GLY A 14 -3.01 -0.61 0.57
N TYR A 15 -3.23 0.64 0.14
CA TYR A 15 -4.43 1.37 0.50
C TYR A 15 -5.70 0.81 -0.18
N THR A 16 -5.62 0.48 -1.48
CA THR A 16 -6.80 0.08 -2.28
C THR A 16 -7.04 -1.43 -2.30
N GLY A 17 -6.01 -2.24 -2.04
CA GLY A 17 -6.02 -3.68 -2.27
C GLY A 17 -5.94 -4.07 -3.75
N ILE A 18 -5.70 -3.12 -4.67
CA ILE A 18 -5.53 -3.39 -6.11
C ILE A 18 -4.04 -3.40 -6.43
N LEU A 19 -3.55 -4.54 -6.94
CA LEU A 19 -2.15 -4.68 -7.34
C LEU A 19 -1.80 -3.70 -8.47
N THR A 20 -1.04 -2.65 -8.12
CA THR A 20 -0.71 -1.55 -9.03
C THR A 20 0.63 -1.82 -9.70
N GLY A 21 0.60 -2.44 -10.88
CA GLY A 21 1.81 -2.89 -11.58
C GLY A 21 2.41 -4.16 -10.98
N ASN A 22 3.71 -4.39 -11.20
CA ASN A 22 4.38 -5.59 -10.72
C ASN A 22 5.14 -5.32 -9.40
N VAL A 23 4.40 -5.07 -8.32
CA VAL A 23 4.98 -4.69 -7.01
C VAL A 23 4.57 -5.62 -5.86
N PHE A 24 4.01 -6.80 -6.13
CA PHE A 24 3.48 -7.67 -5.06
C PHE A 24 4.53 -8.02 -4.01
N GLY A 25 5.74 -8.41 -4.44
CA GLY A 25 6.82 -8.76 -3.50
C GLY A 25 7.29 -7.58 -2.65
N ASP A 26 7.37 -6.39 -3.25
CA ASP A 26 7.77 -5.18 -2.54
C ASP A 26 6.68 -4.69 -1.58
N PHE A 27 5.42 -4.73 -2.01
CA PHE A 27 4.27 -4.47 -1.16
C PHE A 27 4.21 -5.44 0.01
N HIS A 28 4.40 -6.75 -0.24
CA HIS A 28 4.36 -7.75 0.81
C HIS A 28 5.46 -7.53 1.85
N ALA A 29 6.69 -7.24 1.41
CA ALA A 29 7.79 -6.89 2.31
C ALA A 29 7.54 -5.60 3.11
N ASP A 30 6.98 -4.57 2.46
CA ASP A 30 6.65 -3.30 3.13
C ASP A 30 5.51 -3.48 4.15
N LEU A 31 4.51 -4.30 3.83
CA LEU A 31 3.41 -4.63 4.73
C LEU A 31 3.92 -5.37 5.98
N GLU A 32 4.77 -6.38 5.82
CA GLU A 32 5.37 -7.10 6.95
C GLU A 32 6.19 -6.17 7.84
N LYS A 33 6.92 -5.23 7.24
CA LYS A 33 7.66 -4.20 7.96
C LYS A 33 6.73 -3.28 8.76
N ARG A 34 5.62 -2.82 8.18
CA ARG A 34 4.63 -1.95 8.86
C ARG A 34 3.90 -2.66 9.99
N LEU A 35 3.54 -3.93 9.79
CA LEU A 35 2.88 -4.76 10.81
C LEU A 35 3.84 -5.28 11.89
N GLY A 36 5.14 -5.24 11.64
CA GLY A 36 6.15 -5.77 12.55
C GLY A 36 6.11 -7.30 12.69
N ARG A 37 5.49 -8.00 11.73
CA ARG A 37 5.39 -9.47 11.70
C ARG A 37 5.27 -10.00 10.27
N PRO A 38 5.66 -11.26 10.02
CA PRO A 38 5.35 -11.93 8.77
C PRO A 38 3.84 -11.99 8.50
N VAL A 39 3.45 -11.92 7.23
CA VAL A 39 2.06 -12.00 6.77
C VAL A 39 1.92 -13.07 5.71
N TRP A 40 0.92 -13.91 5.82
CA TRP A 40 0.63 -14.93 4.82
C TRP A 40 -0.39 -14.42 3.80
N THR A 41 -0.22 -14.75 2.52
CA THR A 41 -1.14 -14.26 1.46
C THR A 41 -2.61 -14.63 1.72
N HIS A 42 -2.87 -15.76 2.39
CA HIS A 42 -4.22 -16.22 2.70
C HIS A 42 -4.88 -15.46 3.88
N GLU A 43 -4.12 -14.80 4.75
CA GLU A 43 -4.69 -13.96 5.82
C GLU A 43 -4.94 -12.52 5.37
N MET A 44 -4.27 -12.05 4.30
CA MET A 44 -4.41 -10.67 3.80
C MET A 44 -5.86 -10.22 3.58
N PRO A 45 -6.79 -11.05 3.02
CA PRO A 45 -8.18 -10.65 2.89
C PRO A 45 -8.87 -10.34 4.23
N HIS A 46 -8.50 -11.04 5.31
CA HIS A 46 -9.02 -10.82 6.66
C HIS A 46 -8.42 -9.58 7.32
N LEU A 47 -7.27 -9.12 6.84
CA LEU A 47 -6.56 -7.93 7.32
C LEU A 47 -6.84 -6.70 6.45
N LYS A 48 -7.74 -6.78 5.46
CA LYS A 48 -7.92 -5.72 4.45
C LYS A 48 -8.06 -4.32 5.05
N GLU A 49 -8.89 -4.16 6.08
CA GLU A 49 -9.10 -2.87 6.75
C GLU A 49 -7.84 -2.40 7.46
N THR A 50 -7.20 -3.29 8.25
CA THR A 50 -5.91 -3.01 8.91
C THR A 50 -4.82 -2.61 7.92
N ILE A 51 -4.72 -3.32 6.78
CA ILE A 51 -3.76 -3.01 5.71
C ILE A 51 -4.08 -1.62 5.16
N SER A 52 -5.33 -1.36 4.78
CA SER A 52 -5.73 -0.05 4.22
C SER A 52 -5.38 1.10 5.16
N ASP A 53 -5.67 0.96 6.46
CA ASP A 53 -5.35 1.97 7.46
C ASP A 53 -3.85 2.24 7.61
N LEU A 54 -3.00 1.21 7.51
CA LEU A 54 -1.53 1.35 7.57
C LEU A 54 -0.93 2.14 6.40
N TYR A 55 -1.64 2.23 5.27
CA TYR A 55 -1.20 2.94 4.07
C TYR A 55 -1.94 4.25 3.85
N LYS A 56 -2.95 4.55 4.68
CA LYS A 56 -3.87 5.67 4.47
C LYS A 56 -3.16 7.02 4.46
N ASP A 57 -2.32 7.31 5.44
CA ASP A 57 -1.65 8.61 5.55
C ASP A 57 -0.68 8.84 4.39
N ASP A 58 0.08 7.81 4.00
CA ASP A 58 0.95 7.89 2.83
C ASP A 58 0.15 8.12 1.55
N PHE A 59 -0.98 7.42 1.38
CA PHE A 59 -1.86 7.59 0.24
C PHE A 59 -2.41 9.03 0.17
N LEU A 60 -2.90 9.55 1.30
CA LEU A 60 -3.43 10.91 1.39
C LEU A 60 -2.36 11.96 1.15
N SER A 61 -1.11 11.74 1.60
CA SER A 61 0.00 12.67 1.38
C SER A 61 0.38 12.85 -0.09
N MET A 62 0.06 11.88 -0.94
CA MET A 62 0.29 11.92 -2.39
C MET A 62 -0.92 12.42 -3.17
N CYS A 63 -2.08 12.50 -2.53
CA CYS A 63 -3.27 13.04 -3.16
C CYS A 63 -3.13 14.55 -3.31
N TRP A 64 -3.65 15.07 -4.41
CA TRP A 64 -3.68 16.50 -4.62
C TRP A 64 -4.57 17.20 -3.59
N SER A 65 -4.11 18.33 -3.06
CA SER A 65 -4.85 19.24 -2.19
C SER A 65 -4.81 20.66 -2.76
N GLU A 66 -5.90 21.43 -2.64
CA GLU A 66 -5.97 22.80 -3.18
C GLU A 66 -5.17 23.83 -2.37
N ASN A 67 -4.69 23.51 -1.18
CA ASN A 67 -3.99 24.47 -0.31
C ASN A 67 -3.02 23.74 0.64
N GLU A 68 -1.73 24.06 0.56
CA GLU A 68 -0.80 24.10 1.70
C GLU A 68 -0.52 25.55 2.06
#